data_AF-A0A2D9TF02-F1
#
_entry.id   AF-A0A2D9TF02-F1
#
_cell.length_a   1.000
_cell.length_b   1.000
_cell.length_c   1.000
_cell.angle_alpha   90.00
_cell.angle_beta   90.00
_cell.angle_gamma   90.00
#
_symmetry.space_group_name_H-M   'P 1'
#
loop_
_entity.id
_entity.type
_entity.pdbx_description
1 polymer ?
#
loop_
_entity_poly.entity_id
_entity_poly.type
_entity_poly.pdbx_seq_one_letter_code
_entity_poly.pdbx_strand_id
1 'polypeptide(L)'
;MKRVLLMVGALALLGHCGDTPEATEIVVLVQADPAVRGRATAIRVFVQGRAGTAGRFDDAETIDLVPGDLNYQFSITPAGGDVGRQWRLQAEALDPGGIFVTQVISGEYLEGESRVVHIFLRGDCIPMACSEGQTCGPEGTCRPVGVRAGDLDVYEGGRVEPFAPRPRCMLPDDCDNDRFCDGVEQCIDGACMPGTPPCAEDVCNDDSDSCECTAEMRVDADMDGTFAPPCGNDCDDNEPSRSPDMVETIGDGIDNDCDGMVDECPPEGCPVECPAELTPERSPEACSDNCDNDGNGFVDCDDYACDGIGGCTECECSGGQACLQRERYGFASECGESCTISAGAALDPLEANRGDCSGGQACWWRGSGPETNGVCAPTAESNINMPNLGQGCNSDGDCFNPFGFGRCLLRDRGASAGFCSIVDCNAPGLPPTGICPRDSRCVPRGVDSYCIRECPDGSCPAGLTCVTPGSPGVSLCMPACTSDPDCGDLGECVDDGSGERFCMPPLGF
;
A
#
# COMPACT_ATOMS: atom_id res chain seq x y z
N MET A 1 -48.54 54.71 -33.61
CA MET A 1 -47.59 54.03 -32.69
C MET A 1 -46.56 53.29 -33.54
N LYS A 2 -45.32 53.33 -33.06
CA LYS A 2 -44.04 52.83 -33.60
C LYS A 2 -44.01 51.47 -34.33
N ARG A 3 -42.98 51.36 -35.21
CA ARG A 3 -42.24 50.19 -35.77
C ARG A 3 -42.74 49.69 -37.14
N VAL A 4 -42.15 50.17 -38.24
CA VAL A 4 -40.80 49.96 -38.84
C VAL A 4 -40.71 48.63 -39.60
N LEU A 5 -40.60 48.82 -40.92
CA LEU A 5 -40.41 47.90 -42.02
C LEU A 5 -39.05 47.19 -41.92
N LEU A 6 -39.00 45.87 -42.16
CA LEU A 6 -37.76 45.15 -42.42
C LEU A 6 -37.94 44.33 -43.70
N MET A 7 -37.34 44.86 -44.78
CA MET A 7 -37.16 44.16 -46.05
C MET A 7 -36.09 43.08 -45.88
N VAL A 8 -36.41 41.90 -46.40
CA VAL A 8 -35.48 40.78 -46.59
C VAL A 8 -34.59 41.12 -47.80
N GLY A 9 -33.31 41.40 -47.53
CA GLY A 9 -32.25 41.46 -48.54
C GLY A 9 -31.34 40.25 -48.36
N ALA A 10 -31.46 39.26 -49.25
CA ALA A 10 -30.52 38.15 -49.33
C ALA A 10 -29.21 38.66 -49.97
N LEU A 11 -28.21 38.90 -49.14
CA LEU A 11 -26.84 39.16 -49.57
C LEU A 11 -26.03 37.88 -49.31
N ALA A 12 -25.63 37.20 -50.39
CA ALA A 12 -24.73 36.07 -50.35
C ALA A 12 -23.34 36.54 -49.90
N LEU A 13 -22.99 36.30 -48.65
CA LEU A 13 -21.62 36.39 -48.14
C LEU A 13 -20.96 35.01 -48.35
N LEU A 14 -20.08 34.94 -49.34
CA LEU A 14 -19.06 33.91 -49.44
C LEU A 14 -18.16 34.04 -48.19
N GLY A 15 -18.38 33.18 -47.20
CA GLY A 15 -17.44 32.98 -46.11
C GLY A 15 -16.15 32.39 -46.66
N HIS A 16 -15.16 33.24 -46.90
CA HIS A 16 -13.77 32.82 -46.89
C HIS A 16 -13.50 32.27 -45.48
N CYS A 17 -13.39 30.95 -45.34
CA CYS A 17 -12.56 30.36 -44.30
C CYS A 17 -11.12 30.77 -44.64
N GLY A 18 -10.72 31.98 -44.23
CA GLY A 18 -9.32 32.34 -44.24
C GLY A 18 -8.67 31.51 -43.15
N ASP A 19 -7.73 30.67 -43.54
CA ASP A 19 -6.78 30.03 -42.63
C ASP A 19 -6.21 31.13 -41.72
N THR A 20 -6.71 31.22 -40.49
CA THR A 20 -6.00 32.00 -39.47
C THR A 20 -4.64 31.34 -39.33
N PRO A 21 -3.52 32.07 -39.55
CA PRO A 21 -2.21 31.49 -39.38
C PRO A 21 -2.15 30.87 -37.99
N GLU A 22 -1.79 29.59 -37.94
CA GLU A 22 -1.66 28.85 -36.70
C GLU A 22 -0.75 29.61 -35.73
N ALA A 23 -1.15 29.67 -34.46
CA ALA A 23 -0.43 30.43 -33.46
C ALA A 23 0.97 29.82 -33.26
N THR A 24 2.01 30.64 -33.42
CA THR A 24 3.37 30.26 -33.03
C THR A 24 3.48 30.31 -31.51
N GLU A 25 3.49 29.16 -30.86
CA GLU A 25 3.61 29.08 -29.40
C GLU A 25 4.29 27.79 -28.94
N ILE A 26 4.82 27.81 -27.71
CA ILE A 26 5.21 26.62 -26.99
C ILE A 26 4.25 26.43 -25.82
N VAL A 27 3.50 25.33 -25.83
CA VAL A 27 2.70 24.88 -24.69
C VAL A 27 3.60 24.14 -23.73
N VAL A 28 3.62 24.57 -22.47
CA VAL A 28 4.46 24.00 -21.42
C VAL A 28 3.58 23.20 -20.47
N LEU A 29 3.91 21.93 -20.29
CA LEU A 29 3.27 21.02 -19.34
C LEU A 29 4.27 20.72 -18.22
N VAL A 30 3.92 21.09 -16.99
CA VAL A 30 4.76 20.88 -15.80
C VAL A 30 4.16 19.78 -14.95
N GLN A 31 4.97 18.75 -14.70
CA GLN A 31 4.59 17.53 -13.99
C GLN A 31 5.69 17.13 -13.00
N ALA A 32 5.34 16.34 -11.98
CA ALA A 32 6.31 15.78 -11.05
C ALA A 32 5.91 14.38 -10.56
N ASP A 33 6.91 13.56 -10.26
CA ASP A 33 6.70 12.21 -9.71
C ASP A 33 6.26 12.25 -8.22
N PRO A 34 5.75 11.13 -7.67
CA PRO A 34 5.28 11.09 -6.27
C PRO A 34 6.32 11.54 -5.24
N ALA A 35 7.60 11.20 -5.44
CA ALA A 35 8.68 11.56 -4.53
C ALA A 35 8.92 13.07 -4.46
N VAL A 36 8.92 13.77 -5.61
CA VAL A 36 9.00 15.23 -5.65
C VAL A 36 7.72 15.85 -5.10
N ARG A 37 6.54 15.29 -5.42
CA ARG A 37 5.25 15.79 -4.94
C ARG A 37 5.09 15.76 -3.42
N GLY A 38 5.49 14.65 -2.79
CA GLY A 38 5.39 14.46 -1.34
C GLY A 38 6.34 15.37 -0.56
N ARG A 39 7.44 15.80 -1.18
CA ARG A 39 8.47 16.64 -0.55
C ARG A 39 8.33 18.13 -0.84
N ALA A 40 7.91 18.50 -2.05
CA ALA A 40 7.87 19.90 -2.46
C ALA A 40 6.84 20.69 -1.63
N THR A 41 7.22 21.88 -1.18
CA THR A 41 6.30 22.89 -0.62
C THR A 41 5.92 23.93 -1.66
N ALA A 42 6.73 24.10 -2.70
CA ALA A 42 6.45 24.97 -3.84
C ALA A 42 7.18 24.45 -5.09
N ILE A 43 6.60 24.70 -6.26
CA ILE A 43 7.31 24.56 -7.53
C ILE A 43 7.37 25.91 -8.22
N ARG A 44 8.57 26.30 -8.65
CA ARG A 44 8.80 27.57 -9.33
C ARG A 44 9.23 27.35 -10.76
N VAL A 45 8.52 27.95 -11.69
CA VAL A 45 8.87 27.91 -13.12
C VAL A 45 9.36 29.29 -13.54
N PHE A 46 10.58 29.33 -14.07
CA PHE A 46 11.18 30.51 -14.68
C PHE A 46 11.17 30.36 -16.20
N VAL A 47 10.62 31.36 -16.87
CA VAL A 47 10.73 31.52 -18.31
C VAL A 47 11.83 32.55 -18.59
N GLN A 48 12.94 32.11 -19.18
CA GLN A 48 14.08 32.95 -19.53
C GLN A 48 14.29 32.98 -21.04
N GLY A 49 14.40 34.18 -21.60
CA GLY A 49 15.12 34.40 -22.84
C GLY A 49 16.53 34.90 -22.52
N ARG A 50 17.59 34.36 -23.14
CA ARG A 50 18.98 34.57 -22.71
C ARG A 50 19.41 36.07 -22.66
N ALA A 51 20.17 36.46 -21.64
CA ALA A 51 20.70 37.82 -21.50
C ALA A 51 21.77 38.20 -22.55
N GLY A 52 21.62 39.36 -23.22
CA GLY A 52 22.67 39.95 -24.07
C GLY A 52 22.29 41.16 -24.97
N THR A 53 22.33 42.37 -24.38
CA THR A 53 22.52 43.74 -24.93
C THR A 53 21.76 44.31 -26.15
N ALA A 54 20.95 43.56 -26.89
CA ALA A 54 20.06 44.15 -27.91
C ALA A 54 18.67 43.51 -27.80
N GLY A 55 17.71 44.25 -27.24
CA GLY A 55 16.41 43.76 -26.79
C GLY A 55 15.72 42.85 -27.80
N ARG A 56 15.45 41.61 -27.37
CA ARG A 56 14.52 40.66 -28.00
C ARG A 56 14.25 39.43 -27.10
N PHE A 57 13.82 39.63 -25.85
CA PHE A 57 13.12 38.60 -25.04
C PHE A 57 11.94 39.23 -24.25
N ASP A 58 10.91 38.43 -23.97
CA ASP A 58 9.77 38.78 -23.10
C ASP A 58 10.19 38.81 -21.62
N ASP A 59 9.41 39.48 -20.78
CA ASP A 59 9.65 39.62 -19.34
C ASP A 59 9.89 38.25 -18.67
N ALA A 60 10.79 38.21 -17.69
CA ALA A 60 11.00 37.01 -16.87
C ALA A 60 9.77 36.81 -15.98
N GLU A 61 8.96 35.80 -16.30
CA GLU A 61 7.81 35.41 -15.48
C GLU A 61 8.20 34.28 -14.54
N THR A 62 7.83 34.44 -13.27
CA THR A 62 7.94 33.42 -12.24
C THR A 62 6.54 32.92 -11.93
N ILE A 63 6.31 31.63 -12.16
CA ILE A 63 5.05 30.97 -11.83
C ILE A 63 5.28 30.12 -10.59
N ASP A 64 4.65 30.49 -9.47
CA ASP A 64 4.67 29.69 -8.23
C ASP A 64 3.45 28.76 -8.22
N LEU A 65 3.72 27.45 -8.21
CA LEU A 65 2.73 26.37 -8.25
C LEU A 65 2.62 25.69 -6.88
N VAL A 66 1.39 25.35 -6.49
CA VAL A 66 1.11 24.55 -5.29
C VAL A 66 1.23 23.05 -5.66
N PRO A 67 1.97 22.23 -4.90
CA PRO A 67 2.22 20.81 -5.23
C PRO A 67 0.96 19.94 -5.41
N GLY A 68 -0.20 20.35 -4.87
CA GLY A 68 -1.46 19.65 -5.09
C GLY A 68 -1.97 19.69 -6.54
N ASP A 69 -1.49 20.65 -7.35
CA ASP A 69 -2.03 20.98 -8.69
C ASP A 69 -1.04 20.65 -9.82
N LEU A 70 -0.36 19.50 -9.77
CA LEU A 70 0.79 19.20 -10.65
C LEU A 70 0.49 18.72 -12.08
N ASN A 71 -0.62 19.18 -12.63
CA ASN A 71 -0.94 19.15 -14.05
C ASN A 71 -1.10 20.58 -14.54
N TYR A 72 -0.06 21.39 -14.39
CA TYR A 72 -0.11 22.81 -14.76
C TYR A 72 0.28 23.00 -16.23
N GLN A 73 -0.57 23.74 -16.95
CA GLN A 73 -0.40 24.05 -18.35
C GLN A 73 -0.42 25.57 -18.57
N PHE A 74 0.54 26.07 -19.33
CA PHE A 74 0.54 27.43 -19.84
C PHE A 74 1.18 27.45 -21.23
N SER A 75 1.08 28.56 -21.96
CA SER A 75 1.79 28.72 -23.22
C SER A 75 2.65 29.97 -23.23
N ILE A 76 3.75 29.91 -23.98
CA ILE A 76 4.65 31.03 -24.24
C ILE A 76 4.65 31.31 -25.74
N THR A 77 4.64 32.58 -26.10
CA THR A 77 4.69 33.05 -27.49
C THR A 77 5.94 33.89 -27.70
N PRO A 78 6.53 33.93 -28.90
CA PRO A 78 7.68 34.78 -29.15
C PRO A 78 7.28 36.26 -29.12
N ALA A 79 7.95 37.12 -28.32
CA ALA A 79 7.57 38.54 -28.32
C ALA A 79 7.58 39.16 -29.70
N GLY A 80 6.52 39.91 -29.97
CA GLY A 80 6.33 40.58 -31.26
C GLY A 80 6.24 39.60 -32.44
N GLY A 81 6.00 38.31 -32.20
CA GLY A 81 5.92 37.28 -33.22
C GLY A 81 7.27 36.86 -33.82
N ASP A 82 8.39 37.18 -33.16
CA ASP A 82 9.73 36.91 -33.69
C ASP A 82 10.16 35.44 -33.48
N VAL A 83 9.82 34.59 -34.46
CA VAL A 83 10.14 33.15 -34.47
C VAL A 83 11.63 32.82 -34.35
N GLY A 84 12.52 33.78 -34.65
CA GLY A 84 13.98 33.62 -34.50
C GLY A 84 14.47 33.67 -33.05
N ARG A 85 13.57 33.87 -32.08
CA ARG A 85 13.90 33.87 -30.65
C ARG A 85 14.06 32.46 -30.11
N GLN A 86 14.85 32.35 -29.05
CA GLN A 86 14.98 31.14 -28.25
C GLN A 86 14.19 31.28 -26.95
N TRP A 87 13.75 30.16 -26.42
CA TRP A 87 13.13 30.08 -25.10
C TRP A 87 13.97 29.17 -24.20
N ARG A 88 13.94 29.44 -22.90
CA ARG A 88 14.50 28.59 -21.86
C ARG A 88 13.52 28.53 -20.69
N LEU A 89 13.22 27.33 -20.25
CA LEU A 89 12.34 27.05 -19.13
C LEU A 89 13.18 26.39 -18.04
N GLN A 90 12.99 26.81 -16.81
CA GLN A 90 13.61 26.22 -15.63
C GLN A 90 12.54 25.98 -14.58
N ALA A 91 12.31 24.73 -14.22
CA ALA A 91 11.42 24.36 -13.12
C ALA A 91 12.25 23.90 -11.91
N GLU A 92 11.91 24.43 -10.75
CA GLU A 92 12.56 24.12 -9.48
C GLU A 92 11.51 23.59 -8.49
N ALA A 93 11.81 22.46 -7.85
CA ALA A 93 11.06 22.00 -6.69
C ALA A 93 11.76 22.47 -5.42
N LEU A 94 11.01 23.10 -4.52
CA LEU A 94 11.50 23.68 -3.28
C LEU A 94 10.89 23.00 -2.07
N ASP A 95 11.68 22.84 -1.02
CA ASP A 95 11.26 22.45 0.33
C ASP A 95 11.78 23.49 1.36
N PRO A 96 11.57 23.34 2.68
CA PRO A 96 12.12 24.26 3.68
C PRO A 96 13.66 24.39 3.66
N GLY A 97 14.37 23.41 3.10
CA GLY A 97 15.83 23.40 2.90
C GLY A 97 16.29 24.07 1.60
N GLY A 98 15.38 24.47 0.71
CA GLY A 98 15.67 25.15 -0.55
C GLY A 98 15.33 24.31 -1.77
N ILE A 99 16.04 24.54 -2.87
CA ILE A 99 15.82 23.82 -4.14
C ILE A 99 16.43 22.43 -4.02
N PHE A 100 15.64 21.38 -4.27
CA PHE A 100 16.11 20.00 -4.21
C PHE A 100 16.00 19.25 -5.55
N VAL A 101 15.26 19.78 -6.53
CA VAL A 101 15.25 19.33 -7.93
C VAL A 101 15.25 20.54 -8.86
N THR A 102 16.00 20.47 -9.95
CA THR A 102 15.99 21.46 -11.01
C THR A 102 15.95 20.78 -12.38
N GLN A 103 15.02 21.22 -13.22
CA GLN A 103 14.91 20.83 -14.63
C GLN A 103 15.06 22.05 -15.52
N VAL A 104 15.84 21.94 -16.59
CA VAL A 104 16.09 23.04 -17.52
C VAL A 104 15.97 22.54 -18.95
N ILE A 105 15.15 23.20 -19.74
CA ILE A 105 14.98 22.90 -21.16
C ILE A 105 14.98 24.20 -21.97
N SER A 106 15.53 24.18 -23.17
CA SER A 106 15.63 25.34 -24.04
C SER A 106 15.50 24.93 -25.50
N GLY A 107 14.95 25.82 -26.33
CA GLY A 107 14.75 25.55 -27.75
C GLY A 107 14.40 26.80 -28.53
N GLU A 108 13.85 26.59 -29.72
CA GLU A 108 13.47 27.62 -30.71
C GLU A 108 11.97 27.54 -30.99
N TYR A 109 11.40 28.59 -31.58
CA TYR A 109 10.02 28.57 -32.08
C TYR A 109 9.99 28.07 -33.53
N LEU A 110 8.88 27.45 -33.94
CA LEU A 110 8.61 27.12 -35.34
C LEU A 110 7.48 27.98 -35.87
N GLU A 111 7.74 28.69 -36.97
CA GLU A 111 6.78 29.61 -37.57
C GLU A 111 5.50 28.90 -37.95
N GLY A 112 4.38 29.44 -37.44
CA GLY A 112 3.06 28.89 -37.70
C GLY A 112 2.77 27.56 -37.01
N GLU A 113 3.50 27.19 -35.96
CA GLU A 113 3.25 25.93 -35.25
C GLU A 113 3.15 26.13 -33.74
N SER A 114 2.21 25.42 -33.13
CA SER A 114 2.13 25.23 -31.69
C SER A 114 2.86 23.95 -31.32
N ARG A 115 3.89 24.01 -30.49
CA ARG A 115 4.65 22.84 -30.03
C ARG A 115 4.50 22.63 -28.53
N VAL A 116 4.62 21.40 -28.05
CA VAL A 116 4.51 21.11 -26.61
C VAL A 116 5.84 20.67 -26.01
N VAL A 117 6.11 21.16 -24.80
CA VAL A 117 7.27 20.82 -23.98
C VAL A 117 6.81 20.27 -22.64
N HIS A 118 7.29 19.07 -22.32
CA HIS A 118 7.07 18.44 -21.01
C HIS A 118 8.27 18.70 -20.09
N ILE A 119 8.00 19.32 -18.94
CA ILE A 119 8.96 19.44 -17.84
C ILE A 119 8.52 18.50 -16.74
N PHE A 120 9.30 17.44 -16.53
CA PHE A 120 8.98 16.39 -15.56
C PHE A 120 10.03 16.35 -14.44
N LEU A 121 9.65 16.78 -13.23
CA LEU A 121 10.50 16.76 -12.04
C LEU A 121 10.51 15.34 -11.45
N ARG A 122 11.69 14.70 -11.38
CA ARG A 122 11.85 13.29 -10.97
C ARG A 122 12.60 13.16 -9.65
N GLY A 123 12.26 12.14 -8.86
CA GLY A 123 12.93 11.71 -7.65
C GLY A 123 14.35 11.21 -7.90
N ASP A 124 14.60 10.56 -9.04
CA ASP A 124 15.96 10.14 -9.47
C ASP A 124 16.92 11.33 -9.64
N CYS A 125 16.38 12.54 -9.78
CA CYS A 125 17.16 13.77 -9.89
C CYS A 125 17.46 14.41 -8.52
N ILE A 126 17.14 13.76 -7.40
CA ILE A 126 17.45 14.22 -6.04
C ILE A 126 18.74 13.53 -5.56
N PRO A 127 19.82 14.25 -5.17
CA PRO A 127 20.12 15.68 -5.29
C PRO A 127 21.05 15.95 -6.49
N MET A 128 20.71 15.42 -7.67
CA MET A 128 21.59 15.41 -8.82
C MET A 128 21.88 16.82 -9.34
N ALA A 129 23.17 17.15 -9.45
CA ALA A 129 23.64 18.39 -10.05
C ALA A 129 24.32 18.11 -11.40
N CYS A 130 23.78 18.66 -12.47
CA CYS A 130 24.37 18.57 -13.81
C CYS A 130 25.27 19.76 -14.13
N SER A 131 26.21 19.56 -15.07
CA SER A 131 27.14 20.62 -15.50
C SER A 131 26.42 21.73 -16.27
N GLU A 132 27.10 22.87 -16.47
CA GLU A 132 26.54 23.99 -17.23
C GLU A 132 26.09 23.55 -18.64
N GLY A 133 24.83 23.85 -18.99
CA GLY A 133 24.23 23.42 -20.26
C GLY A 133 23.67 22.00 -20.26
N GLN A 134 23.65 21.32 -19.11
CA GLN A 134 22.98 20.03 -18.92
C GLN A 134 21.83 20.11 -17.91
N THR A 135 20.93 19.16 -17.98
CA THR A 135 19.84 18.92 -17.02
C THR A 135 19.70 17.42 -16.76
N CYS A 136 19.06 17.07 -15.65
CA CYS A 136 18.80 15.67 -15.32
C CYS A 136 17.77 15.08 -16.31
N GLY A 137 18.01 13.88 -16.80
CA GLY A 137 17.13 13.15 -17.70
C GLY A 137 16.39 12.02 -16.99
N PRO A 138 15.72 11.14 -17.75
CA PRO A 138 15.26 9.85 -17.24
C PRO A 138 16.43 9.08 -16.57
N GLU A 139 16.11 8.29 -15.54
CA GLU A 139 17.07 7.43 -14.82
C GLU A 139 18.20 8.20 -14.10
N GLY A 140 18.05 9.49 -13.84
CA GLY A 140 19.09 10.28 -13.18
C GLY A 140 20.35 10.44 -14.05
N THR A 141 20.21 10.69 -15.35
CA THR A 141 21.37 10.89 -16.24
C THR A 141 21.44 12.33 -16.76
N CYS A 142 22.60 12.98 -16.69
CA CYS A 142 22.74 14.36 -17.20
C CYS A 142 22.74 14.40 -18.74
N ARG A 143 21.82 15.17 -19.32
CA ARG A 143 21.64 15.39 -20.76
C ARG A 143 21.70 16.87 -21.13
N PRO A 144 21.96 17.26 -22.39
CA PRO A 144 21.93 18.65 -22.81
C PRO A 144 20.56 19.31 -22.58
N VAL A 145 20.55 20.61 -22.23
CA VAL A 145 19.30 21.39 -22.06
C VAL A 145 18.61 21.75 -23.38
N GLY A 146 19.33 21.68 -24.51
CA GLY A 146 18.83 22.10 -25.81
C GLY A 146 18.02 21.02 -26.51
N VAL A 147 16.80 21.36 -26.91
CA VAL A 147 15.95 20.56 -27.81
C VAL A 147 15.77 21.30 -29.14
N ARG A 148 15.70 20.56 -30.24
CA ARG A 148 15.36 21.17 -31.53
C ARG A 148 13.86 21.31 -31.61
N ALA A 149 13.38 22.43 -32.13
CA ALA A 149 11.95 22.70 -32.18
C ALA A 149 11.16 21.65 -33.01
N GLY A 150 11.78 21.09 -34.06
CA GLY A 150 11.18 20.02 -34.87
C GLY A 150 11.17 18.64 -34.19
N ASP A 151 11.89 18.47 -33.08
CA ASP A 151 11.86 17.25 -32.27
C ASP A 151 10.75 17.30 -31.19
N LEU A 152 10.06 18.43 -31.05
CA LEU A 152 8.94 18.61 -30.12
C LEU A 152 7.59 18.24 -30.78
N ASP A 153 6.66 17.73 -29.98
CA ASP A 153 5.34 17.34 -30.46
C ASP A 153 4.50 18.56 -30.89
N VAL A 154 3.63 18.40 -31.89
CA VAL A 154 2.64 19.42 -32.29
C VAL A 154 1.52 19.46 -31.27
N TYR A 155 1.06 20.65 -30.92
CA TYR A 155 -0.07 20.87 -30.03
C TYR A 155 -1.33 21.22 -30.84
N GLU A 156 -2.28 20.28 -30.98
CA GLU A 156 -3.56 20.50 -31.68
C GLU A 156 -4.72 20.72 -30.69
N GLY A 157 -5.06 21.98 -30.41
CA GLY A 157 -6.40 22.35 -29.93
C GLY A 157 -6.90 21.70 -28.62
N GLY A 158 -6.03 21.41 -27.65
CA GLY A 158 -6.43 20.83 -26.36
C GLY A 158 -6.45 19.30 -26.32
N ARG A 159 -6.00 18.63 -27.37
CA ARG A 159 -5.59 17.22 -27.34
C ARG A 159 -4.20 17.10 -27.95
N VAL A 160 -3.23 16.66 -27.15
CA VAL A 160 -1.91 16.29 -27.66
C VAL A 160 -2.10 14.96 -28.41
N GLU A 161 -2.05 14.97 -29.74
CA GLU A 161 -1.94 13.74 -30.56
C GLU A 161 -0.44 13.41 -30.74
N PRO A 162 0.08 12.33 -30.12
CA PRO A 162 1.50 12.00 -30.11
C PRO A 162 1.90 11.17 -31.35
N PHE A 163 3.04 11.49 -31.97
CA PHE A 163 3.65 10.66 -33.02
C PHE A 163 5.05 10.17 -32.62
N ALA A 164 5.12 9.34 -31.58
CA ALA A 164 6.09 8.27 -31.32
C ALA A 164 5.59 7.54 -30.08
N PRO A 165 5.71 6.19 -30.00
CA PRO A 165 4.75 5.36 -29.29
C PRO A 165 4.66 5.85 -27.86
N ARG A 166 3.52 6.46 -27.51
CA ARG A 166 3.23 6.64 -26.11
C ARG A 166 3.28 5.25 -25.48
N PRO A 167 3.73 5.16 -24.23
CA PRO A 167 3.18 4.15 -23.38
C PRO A 167 1.63 4.26 -23.51
N ARG A 168 0.94 3.25 -24.07
CA ARG A 168 -0.52 3.23 -24.30
C ARG A 168 -1.31 3.58 -23.03
N CYS A 169 -0.72 3.33 -21.86
CA CYS A 169 -1.20 3.76 -20.57
C CYS A 169 -0.05 4.30 -19.70
N MET A 170 -0.36 5.07 -18.65
CA MET A 170 0.56 5.50 -17.60
C MET A 170 0.14 4.97 -16.22
N LEU A 171 -1.14 4.66 -16.04
CA LEU A 171 -1.75 3.99 -14.90
C LEU A 171 -2.60 2.80 -15.39
N PRO A 172 -2.90 1.82 -14.53
CA PRO A 172 -3.81 0.70 -14.87
C PRO A 172 -5.15 1.17 -15.46
N ASP A 173 -5.78 2.18 -14.85
CA ASP A 173 -7.06 2.76 -15.31
C ASP A 173 -7.02 3.34 -16.73
N ASP A 174 -5.84 3.70 -17.25
CA ASP A 174 -5.72 4.17 -18.65
C ASP A 174 -5.84 3.00 -19.65
N CYS A 175 -5.65 1.76 -19.18
CA CYS A 175 -5.70 0.56 -20.00
C CYS A 175 -7.10 -0.11 -20.00
N ASP A 176 -8.06 0.39 -19.21
CA ASP A 176 -9.42 -0.17 -19.08
C ASP A 176 -10.17 -0.14 -20.42
N ASN A 177 -10.45 -1.34 -20.94
CA ASN A 177 -11.12 -1.54 -22.22
C ASN A 177 -12.59 -1.96 -22.09
N ASP A 178 -13.17 -1.82 -20.89
CA ASP A 178 -14.52 -2.28 -20.53
C ASP A 178 -14.73 -3.77 -20.85
N ARG A 179 -13.65 -4.57 -20.81
CA ARG A 179 -13.73 -6.04 -20.93
C ARG A 179 -13.50 -6.66 -19.59
N PHE A 180 -14.51 -7.38 -19.14
CA PHE A 180 -14.44 -8.14 -17.90
C PHE A 180 -13.50 -9.34 -18.04
N CYS A 181 -13.51 -10.02 -19.21
CA CYS A 181 -12.93 -11.35 -19.34
C CYS A 181 -11.41 -11.42 -19.44
N ASP A 182 -10.75 -10.30 -19.75
CA ASP A 182 -9.30 -10.21 -19.76
C ASP A 182 -8.73 -9.61 -18.46
N GLY A 183 -9.59 -9.40 -17.45
CA GLY A 183 -9.19 -8.99 -16.10
C GLY A 183 -8.72 -7.54 -16.01
N VAL A 184 -8.44 -7.08 -14.79
CA VAL A 184 -7.99 -5.70 -14.55
C VAL A 184 -6.67 -5.45 -15.29
N GLU A 185 -6.71 -4.61 -16.33
CA GLU A 185 -5.55 -4.39 -17.18
C GLU A 185 -4.46 -3.62 -16.43
N GLN A 186 -3.21 -3.95 -16.75
CA GLN A 186 -2.05 -3.32 -16.15
C GLN A 186 -1.30 -2.48 -17.17
N CYS A 187 -0.79 -1.34 -16.70
CA CYS A 187 0.17 -0.53 -17.43
C CYS A 187 1.59 -1.00 -17.13
N ILE A 188 2.18 -1.79 -18.03
CA ILE A 188 3.54 -2.30 -17.87
C ILE A 188 4.42 -1.76 -18.99
N ASP A 189 5.45 -0.98 -18.63
CA ASP A 189 6.36 -0.30 -19.56
C ASP A 189 5.66 0.47 -20.69
N GLY A 190 4.43 0.91 -20.41
CA GLY A 190 3.61 1.57 -21.39
C GLY A 190 2.89 0.71 -22.39
N ALA A 191 2.69 -0.57 -22.11
CA ALA A 191 1.74 -1.38 -22.82
C ALA A 191 0.56 -1.68 -21.91
N CYS A 192 -0.66 -1.56 -22.44
CA CYS A 192 -1.83 -2.19 -21.84
C CYS A 192 -1.63 -3.70 -21.96
N MET A 193 -1.43 -4.36 -20.83
CA MET A 193 -1.46 -5.81 -20.77
C MET A 193 -2.76 -6.22 -20.09
N PRO A 194 -3.52 -7.18 -20.67
CA PRO A 194 -4.67 -7.74 -19.98
C PRO A 194 -4.23 -8.32 -18.63
N GLY A 195 -5.12 -8.21 -17.65
CA GLY A 195 -4.91 -8.76 -16.32
C GLY A 195 -5.04 -10.28 -16.28
N THR A 196 -5.18 -10.79 -15.06
CA THR A 196 -5.58 -12.18 -14.84
C THR A 196 -7.08 -12.28 -15.11
N PRO A 197 -7.54 -13.15 -16.05
CA PRO A 197 -8.96 -13.38 -16.27
C PRO A 197 -9.67 -13.70 -14.95
N PRO A 198 -10.82 -13.07 -14.65
CA PRO A 198 -11.50 -13.24 -13.37
C PRO A 198 -12.15 -14.62 -13.22
N CYS A 199 -12.34 -15.35 -14.32
CA CYS A 199 -12.89 -16.70 -14.31
C CYS A 199 -11.75 -17.72 -14.40
N ALA A 200 -11.55 -18.49 -13.33
CA ALA A 200 -10.54 -19.54 -13.30
C ALA A 200 -10.92 -20.72 -14.22
N GLU A 201 -12.14 -21.23 -14.08
CA GLU A 201 -12.65 -22.37 -14.86
C GLU A 201 -13.99 -22.11 -15.55
N ASP A 202 -14.77 -21.13 -15.09
CA ASP A 202 -16.09 -20.78 -15.66
C ASP A 202 -15.99 -20.13 -17.06
N VAL A 203 -17.10 -20.18 -17.82
CA VAL A 203 -17.20 -19.47 -19.10
C VAL A 203 -17.40 -17.97 -18.84
N CYS A 204 -16.42 -17.18 -19.27
CA CYS A 204 -16.50 -15.73 -19.12
C CYS A 204 -17.39 -15.08 -20.20
N ASN A 205 -18.27 -14.16 -19.77
CA ASN A 205 -19.15 -13.39 -20.64
C ASN A 205 -18.90 -11.86 -20.48
N ASP A 206 -18.31 -11.24 -21.50
CA ASP A 206 -18.05 -9.79 -21.56
C ASP A 206 -19.33 -8.94 -21.70
N ASP A 207 -20.46 -9.50 -22.17
CA ASP A 207 -21.70 -8.72 -22.34
C ASP A 207 -22.45 -8.51 -21.02
N SER A 208 -22.21 -9.36 -20.02
CA SER A 208 -22.87 -9.34 -18.71
C SER A 208 -21.90 -9.09 -17.55
N ASP A 209 -20.62 -8.86 -17.84
CA ASP A 209 -19.52 -8.72 -16.88
C ASP A 209 -19.55 -9.81 -15.80
N SER A 210 -19.71 -11.07 -16.24
CA SER A 210 -19.90 -12.19 -15.31
C SER A 210 -19.30 -13.49 -15.81
N CYS A 211 -18.82 -14.30 -14.87
CA CYS A 211 -18.56 -15.71 -15.08
C CYS A 211 -19.91 -16.45 -15.10
N GLU A 212 -20.28 -17.02 -16.24
CA GLU A 212 -21.55 -17.71 -16.43
C GLU A 212 -21.35 -19.21 -16.66
N CYS A 213 -22.19 -20.00 -15.98
CA CYS A 213 -22.25 -21.44 -16.17
C CYS A 213 -23.58 -21.80 -16.84
N THR A 214 -23.53 -22.22 -18.11
CA THR A 214 -24.74 -22.58 -18.84
C THR A 214 -25.40 -23.81 -18.23
N ALA A 215 -26.74 -23.86 -18.23
CA ALA A 215 -27.49 -24.93 -17.59
C ALA A 215 -27.20 -26.35 -18.15
N GLU A 216 -26.61 -26.44 -19.35
CA GLU A 216 -26.23 -27.72 -19.96
C GLU A 216 -24.84 -28.22 -19.49
N MET A 217 -24.07 -27.39 -18.78
CA MET A 217 -22.72 -27.70 -18.27
C MET A 217 -22.69 -28.01 -16.76
N ARG A 218 -23.83 -27.87 -16.07
CA ARG A 218 -23.98 -28.29 -14.67
C ARG A 218 -24.27 -29.78 -14.61
N VAL A 219 -23.21 -30.56 -14.65
CA VAL A 219 -23.26 -32.01 -14.48
C VAL A 219 -22.81 -32.31 -13.06
N ASP A 220 -23.68 -33.02 -12.35
CA ASP A 220 -23.46 -33.63 -11.03
C ASP A 220 -23.76 -35.11 -11.28
N ALA A 221 -22.74 -35.85 -11.72
CA ALA A 221 -22.93 -37.20 -12.26
C ALA A 221 -23.03 -38.27 -11.16
N ASP A 222 -22.52 -38.00 -9.97
CA ASP A 222 -22.58 -38.90 -8.82
C ASP A 222 -23.64 -38.52 -7.76
N MET A 223 -24.29 -37.36 -7.92
CA MET A 223 -25.42 -36.84 -7.14
C MET A 223 -25.09 -36.42 -5.72
N ASP A 224 -23.88 -35.93 -5.48
CA ASP A 224 -23.48 -35.40 -4.17
C ASP A 224 -23.91 -33.94 -3.93
N GLY A 225 -24.35 -33.25 -5.00
CA GLY A 225 -24.83 -31.88 -4.96
C GLY A 225 -23.79 -30.83 -5.35
N THR A 226 -22.58 -31.26 -5.69
CA THR A 226 -21.51 -30.45 -6.28
C THR A 226 -21.49 -30.66 -7.79
N PHE A 227 -21.08 -29.64 -8.56
CA PHE A 227 -20.90 -29.76 -10.00
C PHE A 227 -19.42 -29.89 -10.33
N ALA A 228 -19.11 -30.71 -11.33
CA ALA A 228 -17.75 -30.80 -11.87
C ALA A 228 -17.30 -29.52 -12.61
N PRO A 229 -15.99 -29.28 -12.71
CA PRO A 229 -15.42 -28.32 -13.64
C PRO A 229 -16.01 -28.46 -15.05
N PRO A 230 -16.33 -27.35 -15.75
CA PRO A 230 -16.01 -25.96 -15.42
C PRO A 230 -17.06 -25.23 -14.57
N CYS A 231 -18.07 -25.90 -14.01
CA CYS A 231 -19.23 -25.25 -13.40
C CYS A 231 -19.36 -25.46 -11.88
N GLY A 232 -18.35 -26.05 -11.28
CA GLY A 232 -18.10 -26.22 -9.85
C GLY A 232 -16.70 -26.82 -9.66
N ASN A 233 -16.38 -27.21 -8.44
CA ASN A 233 -15.04 -27.66 -8.04
C ASN A 233 -15.02 -29.11 -7.55
N ASP A 234 -15.93 -29.94 -8.05
CA ASP A 234 -15.88 -31.39 -7.85
C ASP A 234 -14.72 -32.00 -8.66
N CYS A 235 -13.71 -32.50 -7.94
CA CYS A 235 -12.50 -33.07 -8.51
C CYS A 235 -12.69 -34.52 -8.99
N ASP A 236 -13.79 -35.19 -8.64
CA ASP A 236 -14.16 -36.51 -9.18
C ASP A 236 -15.68 -36.72 -9.24
N ASP A 237 -16.30 -36.21 -10.32
CA ASP A 237 -17.74 -36.29 -10.69
C ASP A 237 -18.33 -37.72 -10.78
N ASN A 238 -17.58 -38.76 -10.40
CA ASN A 238 -18.06 -40.14 -10.34
C ASN A 238 -18.00 -40.75 -8.93
N GLU A 239 -17.54 -40.01 -7.91
CA GLU A 239 -17.39 -40.49 -6.55
C GLU A 239 -17.88 -39.46 -5.51
N PRO A 240 -19.06 -39.67 -4.88
CA PRO A 240 -19.71 -38.70 -3.98
C PRO A 240 -18.95 -38.33 -2.71
N SER A 241 -17.78 -38.91 -2.50
CA SER A 241 -16.90 -38.66 -1.36
C SER A 241 -15.65 -37.87 -1.73
N ARG A 242 -15.65 -37.20 -2.89
CA ARG A 242 -14.54 -36.42 -3.43
C ARG A 242 -15.05 -35.08 -3.95
N SER A 243 -15.39 -34.19 -3.03
CA SER A 243 -15.99 -32.91 -3.35
C SER A 243 -15.71 -31.85 -2.29
N PRO A 244 -15.86 -30.56 -2.61
CA PRO A 244 -15.41 -29.39 -1.83
C PRO A 244 -15.80 -29.30 -0.37
N ASP A 245 -16.91 -29.93 0.00
CA ASP A 245 -17.47 -29.88 1.34
C ASP A 245 -17.15 -31.17 2.14
N MET A 246 -16.36 -32.08 1.56
CA MET A 246 -15.91 -33.30 2.22
C MET A 246 -14.73 -33.03 3.15
N VAL A 247 -14.37 -34.05 3.93
CA VAL A 247 -13.21 -34.01 4.83
C VAL A 247 -12.18 -34.99 4.28
N GLU A 248 -10.91 -34.57 4.26
CA GLU A 248 -9.76 -35.39 3.86
C GLU A 248 -9.70 -36.75 4.54
N THR A 249 -9.51 -37.80 3.74
CA THR A 249 -9.26 -39.16 4.22
C THR A 249 -7.76 -39.42 4.26
N ILE A 250 -7.15 -39.03 5.38
CA ILE A 250 -5.69 -39.11 5.56
C ILE A 250 -5.10 -40.49 5.23
N GLY A 251 -4.15 -40.47 4.28
CA GLY A 251 -3.30 -41.59 3.88
C GLY A 251 -3.89 -42.45 2.77
N ASP A 252 -4.97 -42.01 2.13
CA ASP A 252 -5.49 -42.66 0.92
C ASP A 252 -4.88 -42.08 -0.37
N GLY A 253 -4.18 -40.94 -0.28
CA GLY A 253 -3.46 -40.29 -1.37
C GLY A 253 -4.38 -39.64 -2.40
N ILE A 254 -5.59 -39.28 -1.99
CA ILE A 254 -6.63 -38.63 -2.79
C ILE A 254 -6.95 -37.29 -2.13
N ASP A 255 -7.18 -36.28 -2.96
CA ASP A 255 -7.76 -34.99 -2.57
C ASP A 255 -9.28 -35.20 -2.47
N ASN A 256 -9.81 -35.37 -1.26
CA ASN A 256 -11.23 -35.62 -1.02
C ASN A 256 -12.05 -34.34 -0.93
N ASP A 257 -11.47 -33.22 -0.50
CA ASP A 257 -12.13 -31.93 -0.37
C ASP A 257 -11.81 -30.94 -1.50
N CYS A 258 -11.08 -31.41 -2.52
CA CYS A 258 -10.80 -30.70 -3.76
C CYS A 258 -10.15 -29.31 -3.55
N ASP A 259 -9.39 -29.12 -2.46
CA ASP A 259 -8.67 -27.87 -2.17
C ASP A 259 -7.30 -27.79 -2.88
N GLY A 260 -6.88 -28.89 -3.49
CA GLY A 260 -5.64 -29.03 -4.25
C GLY A 260 -4.44 -29.50 -3.41
N MET A 261 -4.64 -29.73 -2.12
CA MET A 261 -3.74 -30.48 -1.26
C MET A 261 -4.18 -31.96 -1.25
N VAL A 262 -3.33 -32.84 -0.73
CA VAL A 262 -3.65 -34.27 -0.63
C VAL A 262 -3.28 -34.72 0.78
N ASP A 263 -4.21 -35.37 1.47
CA ASP A 263 -4.02 -35.89 2.83
C ASP A 263 -3.66 -34.80 3.86
N GLU A 264 -4.11 -33.56 3.67
CA GLU A 264 -3.89 -32.42 4.57
C GLU A 264 -4.82 -32.42 5.78
N CYS A 265 -4.43 -31.62 6.77
CA CYS A 265 -5.09 -31.62 8.05
C CYS A 265 -5.97 -30.40 8.25
N PRO A 266 -7.31 -30.54 8.31
CA PRO A 266 -8.18 -29.41 8.60
C PRO A 266 -8.01 -28.95 10.06
N PRO A 267 -8.21 -27.65 10.36
CA PRO A 267 -8.01 -27.06 11.69
C PRO A 267 -8.98 -27.58 12.77
N GLU A 268 -9.99 -28.39 12.40
CA GLU A 268 -10.84 -29.11 13.36
C GLU A 268 -10.40 -30.58 13.61
N GLY A 269 -9.21 -30.96 13.12
CA GLY A 269 -8.40 -32.08 13.64
C GLY A 269 -8.17 -33.24 12.67
N CYS A 270 -6.95 -33.77 12.67
CA CYS A 270 -6.62 -35.07 12.08
C CYS A 270 -6.51 -36.19 13.10
N PRO A 271 -6.91 -37.41 12.70
CA PRO A 271 -6.43 -38.63 13.31
C PRO A 271 -5.12 -39.07 12.61
N VAL A 272 -4.01 -38.41 12.87
CA VAL A 272 -2.66 -38.99 12.65
C VAL A 272 -2.09 -39.39 13.99
N GLU A 273 -2.43 -40.60 14.48
CA GLU A 273 -1.92 -41.24 15.72
C GLU A 273 -1.55 -40.32 16.91
N CYS A 274 -2.14 -39.12 17.03
CA CYS A 274 -1.90 -38.25 18.16
C CYS A 274 -2.45 -38.96 19.41
N PRO A 275 -1.84 -38.78 20.58
CA PRO A 275 -2.33 -39.38 21.80
C PRO A 275 -3.82 -39.06 21.98
N ALA A 276 -4.68 -40.09 22.02
CA ALA A 276 -6.13 -39.90 22.16
C ALA A 276 -6.54 -39.25 23.50
N GLU A 277 -5.60 -39.09 24.43
CA GLU A 277 -5.80 -38.32 25.65
C GLU A 277 -5.06 -37.00 25.52
N LEU A 278 -5.80 -35.89 25.70
CA LEU A 278 -5.21 -34.56 25.75
C LEU A 278 -4.19 -34.51 26.88
N THR A 279 -2.94 -34.23 26.53
CA THR A 279 -1.81 -34.12 27.46
C THR A 279 -1.11 -32.78 27.27
N PRO A 280 -0.58 -32.16 28.33
CA PRO A 280 0.08 -30.86 28.20
C PRO A 280 1.25 -30.88 27.23
N GLU A 281 1.31 -29.90 26.33
CA GLU A 281 2.29 -29.76 25.24
C GLU A 281 3.63 -29.18 25.74
N ARG A 282 4.25 -29.88 26.70
CA ARG A 282 5.44 -29.37 27.44
C ARG A 282 6.53 -30.41 27.65
N SER A 283 6.62 -31.36 26.73
CA SER A 283 7.71 -32.33 26.67
C SER A 283 8.40 -32.27 25.32
N PRO A 284 9.71 -32.56 25.23
CA PRO A 284 10.43 -32.55 23.97
C PRO A 284 9.74 -33.35 22.87
N GLU A 285 9.16 -34.50 23.24
CA GLU A 285 8.44 -35.38 22.34
C GLU A 285 7.08 -34.84 21.91
N ALA A 286 6.43 -34.03 22.75
CA ALA A 286 5.15 -33.37 22.46
C ALA A 286 5.30 -32.07 21.66
N CYS A 287 6.51 -31.52 21.65
CA CYS A 287 6.85 -30.28 20.95
C CYS A 287 7.62 -30.56 19.65
N SER A 288 7.55 -31.79 19.15
CA SER A 288 8.19 -32.20 17.89
C SER A 288 7.50 -33.40 17.22
N ASP A 289 6.25 -33.71 17.63
CA ASP A 289 5.49 -34.84 17.07
C ASP A 289 4.44 -34.40 16.04
N ASN A 290 4.41 -33.11 15.68
CA ASN A 290 3.48 -32.54 14.72
C ASN A 290 2.01 -32.68 15.15
N CYS A 291 1.76 -32.79 16.46
CA CYS A 291 0.42 -32.89 17.04
C CYS A 291 0.12 -31.72 17.99
N ASP A 292 -1.13 -31.25 17.96
CA ASP A 292 -1.71 -30.44 19.04
C ASP A 292 -2.08 -31.41 20.18
N ASN A 293 -1.17 -31.59 21.14
CA ASN A 293 -1.34 -32.60 22.18
C ASN A 293 -2.32 -32.14 23.27
N ASP A 294 -2.54 -30.83 23.44
CA ASP A 294 -3.41 -30.28 24.49
C ASP A 294 -4.76 -29.72 24.00
N GLY A 295 -4.97 -29.69 22.68
CA GLY A 295 -6.22 -29.41 21.99
C GLY A 295 -6.55 -27.92 21.92
N ASN A 296 -5.54 -27.04 21.96
CA ASN A 296 -5.74 -25.59 22.00
C ASN A 296 -5.66 -24.91 20.62
N GLY A 297 -5.42 -25.70 19.57
CA GLY A 297 -5.33 -25.26 18.17
C GLY A 297 -3.93 -24.84 17.73
N PHE A 298 -2.91 -25.05 18.55
CA PHE A 298 -1.50 -24.79 18.24
C PHE A 298 -0.71 -26.10 18.24
N VAL A 299 0.29 -26.22 17.38
CA VAL A 299 1.05 -27.46 17.15
C VAL A 299 2.54 -27.21 17.36
N ASP A 300 3.18 -28.04 18.18
CA ASP A 300 4.61 -28.02 18.47
C ASP A 300 5.14 -26.62 18.82
N CYS A 301 6.06 -26.06 18.01
CA CYS A 301 6.68 -24.76 18.27
C CYS A 301 5.72 -23.57 18.12
N ASP A 302 4.55 -23.78 17.52
CA ASP A 302 3.49 -22.79 17.49
C ASP A 302 2.70 -22.76 18.82
N ASP A 303 2.82 -23.80 19.66
CA ASP A 303 2.25 -23.86 21.00
C ASP A 303 3.14 -23.15 22.05
N TYR A 304 2.52 -22.30 22.87
CA TYR A 304 3.21 -21.56 23.93
C TYR A 304 3.81 -22.45 25.03
N ALA A 305 3.21 -23.61 25.29
CA ALA A 305 3.71 -24.59 26.25
C ALA A 305 5.05 -25.23 25.81
N CYS A 306 5.40 -25.11 24.52
CA CYS A 306 6.64 -25.60 23.93
C CYS A 306 7.82 -24.61 23.94
N ASP A 307 7.64 -23.40 24.47
CA ASP A 307 8.72 -22.41 24.57
C ASP A 307 9.97 -22.97 25.29
N GLY A 308 11.07 -23.11 24.55
CA GLY A 308 12.34 -23.65 25.05
C GLY A 308 12.40 -25.17 25.22
N ILE A 309 11.47 -25.93 24.62
CA ILE A 309 11.36 -27.40 24.70
C ILE A 309 11.50 -28.02 23.29
N GLY A 310 11.94 -29.28 23.17
CA GLY A 310 11.84 -30.06 21.91
C GLY A 310 12.75 -29.67 20.74
N GLY A 311 13.52 -28.58 20.84
CA GLY A 311 14.21 -28.01 19.69
C GLY A 311 13.50 -26.77 19.14
N CYS A 312 12.38 -26.37 19.75
CA CYS A 312 11.80 -25.02 19.68
C CYS A 312 12.70 -24.02 20.41
N THR A 313 13.94 -23.95 19.95
CA THR A 313 14.92 -22.94 20.30
C THR A 313 15.11 -22.06 19.08
N GLU A 314 15.01 -20.75 19.28
CA GLU A 314 15.58 -19.64 18.47
C GLU A 314 16.02 -20.05 17.07
N CYS A 315 15.35 -19.61 16.00
CA CYS A 315 15.76 -19.95 14.64
C CYS A 315 17.27 -19.77 14.45
N GLU A 316 17.95 -20.82 13.99
CA GLU A 316 19.39 -20.81 13.80
C GLU A 316 19.76 -19.96 12.58
N CYS A 317 19.98 -18.67 12.80
CA CYS A 317 20.50 -17.78 11.78
C CYS A 317 22.02 -17.97 11.61
N SER A 318 22.48 -18.07 10.36
CA SER A 318 23.91 -18.21 10.07
C SER A 318 24.68 -16.92 10.35
N GLY A 319 25.91 -17.03 10.86
CA GLY A 319 26.87 -15.91 10.82
C GLY A 319 26.61 -14.75 11.79
N GLY A 320 26.05 -15.00 12.98
CA GLY A 320 25.87 -13.97 14.01
C GLY A 320 24.67 -13.03 13.78
N GLN A 321 23.79 -13.41 12.87
CA GLN A 321 22.47 -12.80 12.68
C GLN A 321 21.53 -13.17 13.84
N ALA A 322 20.53 -12.33 14.09
CA ALA A 322 19.48 -12.58 15.07
C ALA A 322 18.18 -12.97 14.36
N CYS A 323 17.42 -13.91 14.93
CA CYS A 323 16.11 -14.30 14.40
C CYS A 323 15.00 -13.38 14.92
N LEU A 324 14.10 -13.02 14.01
CA LEU A 324 12.82 -12.37 14.29
C LEU A 324 11.71 -13.42 14.14
N GLN A 325 11.36 -14.09 15.24
CA GLN A 325 10.24 -15.04 15.26
C GLN A 325 8.92 -14.29 15.37
N ARG A 326 8.18 -14.21 14.26
CA ARG A 326 6.91 -13.50 14.17
C ARG A 326 5.81 -14.32 13.48
N GLU A 327 5.98 -15.65 13.44
CA GLU A 327 5.00 -16.59 12.87
C GLU A 327 3.65 -16.51 13.59
N ARG A 328 3.67 -16.27 14.91
CA ARG A 328 2.51 -15.88 15.75
C ARG A 328 1.67 -14.71 15.18
N TYR A 329 2.26 -13.86 14.36
CA TYR A 329 1.65 -12.67 13.78
C TYR A 329 1.44 -12.79 12.26
N GLY A 330 1.54 -14.00 11.70
CA GLY A 330 1.38 -14.25 10.26
C GLY A 330 2.59 -13.84 9.41
N PHE A 331 3.73 -13.54 10.03
CA PHE A 331 4.98 -13.23 9.31
C PHE A 331 5.93 -14.41 9.41
N ALA A 332 6.53 -14.81 8.28
CA ALA A 332 7.58 -15.82 8.28
C ALA A 332 8.74 -15.41 9.21
N SER A 333 9.36 -16.37 9.89
CA SER A 333 10.57 -16.09 10.66
C SER A 333 11.67 -15.51 9.75
N GLU A 334 12.22 -14.36 10.12
CA GLU A 334 13.26 -13.69 9.33
C GLU A 334 14.59 -13.61 10.10
N CYS A 335 15.69 -13.88 9.39
CA CYS A 335 17.04 -13.66 9.90
C CYS A 335 17.56 -12.29 9.46
N GLY A 336 17.96 -11.47 10.41
CA GLY A 336 18.50 -10.13 10.14
C GLY A 336 19.71 -9.78 10.99
N GLU A 337 20.28 -8.61 10.72
CA GLU A 337 21.35 -8.07 11.55
C GLU A 337 20.80 -7.80 12.96
N SER A 338 21.54 -8.21 14.00
CA SER A 338 21.16 -7.91 15.37
C SER A 338 21.26 -6.41 15.63
N CYS A 339 20.29 -5.84 16.30
CA CYS A 339 20.31 -4.44 16.70
C CYS A 339 19.86 -4.30 18.16
N THR A 340 20.15 -3.14 18.74
CA THR A 340 19.61 -2.78 20.05
C THR A 340 18.63 -1.64 19.89
N ILE A 341 17.42 -1.83 20.42
CA ILE A 341 16.45 -0.75 20.57
C ILE A 341 17.06 0.25 21.56
N SER A 342 17.40 1.45 21.10
CA SER A 342 18.14 2.42 21.89
C SER A 342 17.27 3.60 22.31
N ALA A 343 17.19 3.83 23.62
CA ALA A 343 16.60 5.04 24.21
C ALA A 343 17.56 6.21 24.01
N GLY A 344 17.58 6.84 22.82
CA GLY A 344 18.68 7.75 22.54
C GLY A 344 18.59 8.77 21.41
N ALA A 345 17.47 9.03 20.73
CA ALA A 345 17.33 10.27 19.95
C ALA A 345 15.90 10.50 19.45
N ALA A 346 15.45 11.74 19.66
CA ALA A 346 14.33 12.42 19.01
C ALA A 346 12.89 12.06 19.45
N LEU A 347 12.09 13.13 19.50
CA LEU A 347 10.63 13.11 19.46
C LEU A 347 10.10 12.70 18.06
N ASP A 348 11.00 12.26 17.17
CA ASP A 348 10.69 11.74 15.85
C ASP A 348 10.69 10.20 15.91
N PRO A 349 9.53 9.57 15.75
CA PRO A 349 9.37 8.13 15.77
C PRO A 349 10.29 7.34 14.83
N LEU A 350 10.69 7.94 13.71
CA LEU A 350 11.51 7.30 12.69
C LEU A 350 13.01 7.23 13.05
N GLU A 351 13.49 8.14 13.90
CA GLU A 351 14.90 8.16 14.32
C GLU A 351 15.16 7.24 15.53
N ALA A 352 14.18 7.12 16.43
CA ALA A 352 14.29 6.28 17.63
C ALA A 352 14.31 4.77 17.33
N ASN A 353 13.67 4.35 16.23
CA ASN A 353 13.57 2.94 15.87
C ASN A 353 14.67 2.45 14.92
N ARG A 354 15.68 3.29 14.62
CA ARG A 354 16.76 2.92 13.68
C ARG A 354 17.84 2.06 14.33
N GLY A 355 18.07 2.21 15.65
CA GLY A 355 19.12 1.47 16.36
C GLY A 355 20.47 1.53 15.62
N ASP A 356 21.10 0.36 15.46
CA ASP A 356 22.33 0.14 14.67
C ASP A 356 22.04 -0.25 13.19
N CYS A 357 20.79 -0.20 12.74
CA CYS A 357 20.38 -0.70 11.44
C CYS A 357 20.80 0.20 10.27
N SER A 358 21.05 -0.42 9.12
CA SER A 358 21.36 0.26 7.88
C SER A 358 20.18 1.10 7.36
N GLY A 359 20.46 2.09 6.50
CA GLY A 359 19.43 3.03 6.01
C GLY A 359 18.29 2.33 5.26
N GLY A 360 17.05 2.53 5.73
CA GLY A 360 15.84 1.89 5.18
C GLY A 360 15.32 0.71 6.03
N GLN A 361 15.99 0.41 7.14
CA GLN A 361 15.58 -0.62 8.10
C GLN A 361 15.28 0.00 9.47
N ALA A 362 14.42 -0.67 10.23
CA ALA A 362 14.19 -0.40 11.64
C ALA A 362 14.59 -1.61 12.49
N CYS A 363 14.85 -1.35 13.77
CA CYS A 363 15.22 -2.35 14.75
C CYS A 363 13.97 -2.90 15.44
N TRP A 364 13.54 -4.10 15.05
CA TRP A 364 12.34 -4.73 15.58
C TRP A 364 12.67 -5.59 16.78
N TRP A 365 11.96 -5.42 17.90
CA TRP A 365 12.19 -6.22 19.10
C TRP A 365 12.03 -7.72 18.79
N ARG A 366 12.85 -8.59 19.37
CA ARG A 366 12.77 -10.05 19.18
C ARG A 366 12.27 -10.81 20.40
N GLY A 367 11.63 -10.12 21.34
CA GLY A 367 11.01 -10.73 22.52
C GLY A 367 11.95 -10.96 23.71
N SER A 368 13.24 -10.60 23.66
CA SER A 368 14.14 -10.85 24.80
C SER A 368 15.29 -9.85 24.97
N GLY A 369 15.63 -9.60 26.24
CA GLY A 369 16.85 -8.89 26.67
C GLY A 369 16.83 -7.35 26.57
N PRO A 370 17.75 -6.68 27.29
CA PRO A 370 17.96 -5.23 27.17
C PRO A 370 19.06 -4.84 26.16
N GLU A 371 19.88 -5.80 25.71
CA GLU A 371 21.00 -5.58 24.78
C GLU A 371 20.84 -6.52 23.59
N THR A 372 21.15 -6.07 22.37
CA THR A 372 20.97 -6.88 21.13
C THR A 372 19.60 -7.55 21.07
N ASN A 373 18.59 -6.75 21.41
CA ASN A 373 17.23 -7.20 21.68
C ASN A 373 16.31 -7.04 20.47
N GLY A 374 16.86 -6.71 19.31
CA GLY A 374 16.09 -6.64 18.07
C GLY A 374 16.82 -7.14 16.84
N VAL A 375 16.10 -7.10 15.72
CA VAL A 375 16.53 -7.51 14.39
C VAL A 375 16.25 -6.37 13.40
N CYS A 376 17.22 -6.05 12.55
CA CYS A 376 17.05 -5.08 11.48
C CYS A 376 16.20 -5.68 10.35
N ALA A 377 14.99 -5.15 10.17
CA ALA A 377 14.11 -5.53 9.08
C ALA A 377 13.70 -4.30 8.24
N PRO A 378 13.39 -4.48 6.94
CA PRO A 378 12.93 -3.38 6.09
C PRO A 378 11.69 -2.70 6.69
N THR A 379 11.62 -1.37 6.60
CA THR A 379 10.35 -0.68 6.84
C THR A 379 9.69 -0.41 5.50
N ALA A 380 8.53 -1.02 5.26
CA ALA A 380 7.77 -0.82 4.03
C ALA A 380 7.27 0.63 3.87
N GLU A 381 7.29 1.44 4.94
CA GLU A 381 6.52 2.68 4.98
C GLU A 381 7.29 3.86 5.56
N SER A 382 8.14 4.45 4.72
CA SER A 382 8.95 5.62 5.06
C SER A 382 8.17 6.96 5.04
N ASN A 383 6.86 6.94 4.77
CA ASN A 383 6.03 8.14 4.58
C ASN A 383 4.90 8.31 5.62
N ILE A 384 4.67 7.34 6.51
CA ILE A 384 3.59 7.39 7.50
C ILE A 384 4.14 7.76 8.88
N ASN A 385 4.09 9.06 9.18
CA ASN A 385 4.67 9.63 10.41
C ASN A 385 3.68 9.68 11.58
N MET A 386 2.44 9.24 11.37
CA MET A 386 1.39 9.24 12.39
C MET A 386 0.81 7.84 12.56
N PRO A 387 0.94 7.21 13.74
CA PRO A 387 0.29 5.93 14.00
C PRO A 387 -1.22 6.12 13.98
N ASN A 388 -1.94 5.23 13.30
CA ASN A 388 -3.41 5.25 13.22
C ASN A 388 -4.07 4.40 14.30
N LEU A 389 -3.45 4.37 15.47
CA LEU A 389 -3.92 3.64 16.64
C LEU A 389 -5.37 3.95 17.01
N GLY A 390 -6.14 2.90 17.27
CA GLY A 390 -7.56 2.98 17.58
C GLY A 390 -8.46 3.36 16.41
N GLN A 391 -7.92 3.55 15.20
CA GLN A 391 -8.73 3.64 13.98
C GLN A 391 -9.22 2.27 13.56
N GLY A 392 -10.35 2.26 12.84
CA GLY A 392 -10.87 1.04 12.23
C GLY A 392 -9.90 0.47 11.20
N CYS A 393 -9.80 -0.84 11.14
CA CYS A 393 -8.94 -1.55 10.18
C CYS A 393 -9.63 -2.81 9.66
N ASN A 394 -9.20 -3.25 8.48
CA ASN A 394 -9.64 -4.47 7.80
C ASN A 394 -8.49 -5.46 7.58
N SER A 395 -7.26 -5.13 7.96
CA SER A 395 -6.07 -5.99 7.90
C SER A 395 -4.96 -5.40 8.74
N ASP A 396 -3.97 -6.21 9.13
CA ASP A 396 -2.76 -5.69 9.80
C ASP A 396 -2.03 -4.66 8.95
N GLY A 397 -2.13 -4.77 7.62
CA GLY A 397 -1.62 -3.79 6.66
C GLY A 397 -2.34 -2.45 6.68
N ASP A 398 -3.51 -2.34 7.32
CA ASP A 398 -4.14 -1.03 7.57
C ASP A 398 -3.56 -0.36 8.82
N CYS A 399 -2.75 -1.06 9.62
CA CYS A 399 -2.26 -0.58 10.90
C CYS A 399 -0.79 -0.18 10.81
N PHE A 400 -0.57 1.12 10.91
CA PHE A 400 0.72 1.72 10.67
C PHE A 400 1.31 2.23 11.97
N ASN A 401 2.57 1.88 12.22
CA ASN A 401 3.28 2.40 13.36
C ASN A 401 4.80 2.45 13.12
N PRO A 402 5.43 3.60 13.40
CA PRO A 402 6.88 3.74 13.34
C PRO A 402 7.64 2.98 14.45
N PHE A 403 6.99 2.51 15.51
CA PHE A 403 7.62 1.92 16.70
C PHE A 403 7.52 0.39 16.83
N GLY A 404 6.82 -0.31 15.93
CA GLY A 404 6.51 -1.74 16.07
C GLY A 404 5.38 -2.18 15.15
N PHE A 405 4.97 -3.45 15.21
CA PHE A 405 3.98 -3.98 14.26
C PHE A 405 2.60 -3.42 14.60
N GLY A 406 1.99 -2.77 13.61
CA GLY A 406 0.59 -2.48 13.67
C GLY A 406 -0.18 -3.78 13.51
N ARG A 407 -1.12 -4.03 14.41
CA ARG A 407 -2.02 -5.17 14.34
C ARG A 407 -3.45 -4.67 14.31
N CYS A 408 -4.22 -5.21 13.39
CA CYS A 408 -5.65 -5.02 13.34
C CYS A 408 -6.31 -6.00 14.30
N LEU A 409 -6.51 -5.56 15.54
CA LEU A 409 -7.17 -6.41 16.52
C LEU A 409 -8.63 -6.62 16.11
N LEU A 410 -9.07 -7.89 16.15
CA LEU A 410 -10.48 -8.36 16.06
C LEU A 410 -11.09 -8.46 14.66
N ARG A 411 -10.28 -8.64 13.62
CA ARG A 411 -10.83 -8.93 12.29
C ARG A 411 -11.47 -10.31 12.19
N ASP A 412 -10.93 -11.32 12.87
CA ASP A 412 -11.05 -12.67 12.34
C ASP A 412 -12.43 -13.33 12.44
N ARG A 413 -13.45 -12.74 13.10
CA ARG A 413 -14.79 -13.36 13.18
C ARG A 413 -15.99 -12.40 13.19
N GLY A 414 -16.08 -11.51 12.20
CA GLY A 414 -17.36 -10.88 11.83
C GLY A 414 -17.70 -9.55 12.53
N ALA A 415 -16.78 -8.95 13.27
CA ALA A 415 -16.85 -7.53 13.58
C ALA A 415 -16.64 -6.73 12.28
N SER A 416 -17.50 -5.74 11.99
CA SER A 416 -17.45 -4.99 10.73
C SER A 416 -16.22 -4.09 10.57
N ALA A 417 -15.37 -3.98 11.60
CA ALA A 417 -14.06 -3.35 11.58
C ALA A 417 -13.27 -3.76 12.83
N GLY A 418 -12.00 -4.15 12.68
CA GLY A 418 -11.05 -4.24 13.79
C GLY A 418 -10.57 -2.85 14.21
N PHE A 419 -9.65 -2.76 15.17
CA PHE A 419 -8.95 -1.51 15.44
C PHE A 419 -7.43 -1.67 15.50
N CYS A 420 -6.71 -0.64 15.08
CA CYS A 420 -5.26 -0.69 15.08
C CYS A 420 -4.69 -0.59 16.49
N SER A 421 -3.83 -1.54 16.82
CA SER A 421 -2.97 -1.57 18.02
C SER A 421 -1.50 -1.67 17.62
N ILE A 422 -0.61 -1.33 18.54
CA ILE A 422 0.83 -1.57 18.44
C ILE A 422 1.13 -2.77 19.32
N VAL A 423 1.89 -3.74 18.80
CA VAL A 423 2.50 -4.79 19.62
C VAL A 423 3.87 -4.32 20.15
N ASP A 424 4.29 -4.87 21.28
CA ASP A 424 5.56 -4.63 21.93
C ASP A 424 5.80 -3.20 22.40
N CYS A 425 4.72 -2.49 22.75
CA CYS A 425 4.81 -1.13 23.27
C CYS A 425 5.59 -0.97 24.59
N ASN A 426 5.98 -2.08 25.24
CA ASN A 426 6.82 -2.11 26.43
C ASN A 426 8.19 -2.76 26.19
N ALA A 427 8.61 -2.92 24.92
CA ALA A 427 9.91 -3.50 24.61
C ALA A 427 11.04 -2.75 25.35
N PRO A 428 11.98 -3.46 26.00
CA PRO A 428 13.11 -2.85 26.69
C PRO A 428 13.89 -1.90 25.75
N GLY A 429 14.11 -0.67 26.21
CA GLY A 429 14.82 0.36 25.43
C GLY A 429 13.91 1.33 24.66
N LEU A 430 12.60 1.08 24.58
CA LEU A 430 11.66 2.08 24.07
C LEU A 430 11.41 3.21 25.09
N PRO A 431 11.10 4.45 24.64
CA PRO A 431 10.82 5.55 25.54
C PRO A 431 9.52 5.31 26.34
N PRO A 432 9.52 5.47 27.68
CA PRO A 432 8.35 5.17 28.53
C PRO A 432 7.13 6.08 28.27
N THR A 433 7.28 7.12 27.45
CA THR A 433 6.21 8.04 27.06
C THR A 433 6.29 8.28 25.55
N GLY A 434 5.18 8.10 24.83
CA GLY A 434 5.07 8.46 23.41
C GLY A 434 4.98 7.30 22.41
N ILE A 435 5.11 6.05 22.87
CA ILE A 435 4.86 4.87 22.03
C ILE A 435 3.35 4.72 21.78
N CYS A 436 2.58 4.71 22.86
CA CYS A 436 1.15 4.87 22.78
C CYS A 436 0.80 6.39 22.76
N PRO A 437 -0.14 6.83 21.91
CA PRO A 437 -0.70 8.18 21.90
C PRO A 437 -1.24 8.60 23.27
N ARG A 438 -1.50 9.91 23.44
CA ARG A 438 -1.91 10.49 24.73
C ARG A 438 -3.20 9.92 25.31
N ASP A 439 -4.04 9.33 24.48
CA ASP A 439 -5.32 8.72 24.83
C ASP A 439 -5.23 7.18 24.88
N SER A 440 -4.02 6.61 24.87
CA SER A 440 -3.80 5.17 24.91
C SER A 440 -2.71 4.80 25.93
N ARG A 441 -2.81 3.59 26.47
CA ARG A 441 -1.87 3.04 27.44
C ARG A 441 -1.27 1.74 26.92
N CYS A 442 0.01 1.54 27.19
CA CYS A 442 0.65 0.26 26.95
C CYS A 442 0.24 -0.75 28.02
N VAL A 443 -0.36 -1.86 27.60
CA VAL A 443 -0.86 -2.93 28.44
C VAL A 443 -0.02 -4.19 28.17
N PRO A 444 0.84 -4.63 29.10
CA PRO A 444 1.64 -5.86 28.93
C PRO A 444 0.76 -7.13 29.00
N ARG A 445 1.14 -8.16 28.24
CA ARG A 445 0.53 -9.50 28.21
C ARG A 445 1.60 -10.57 27.96
N GLY A 446 2.02 -11.29 29.01
CA GLY A 446 3.07 -12.30 28.87
C GLY A 446 4.38 -11.67 28.35
N VAL A 447 4.83 -12.12 27.19
CA VAL A 447 5.99 -11.54 26.47
C VAL A 447 5.62 -10.36 25.56
N ASP A 448 4.33 -10.19 25.23
CA ASP A 448 3.85 -9.14 24.32
C ASP A 448 3.33 -7.91 25.09
N SER A 449 3.05 -6.82 24.39
CA SER A 449 2.38 -5.65 24.99
C SER A 449 1.61 -4.83 23.95
N TYR A 450 0.44 -4.30 24.31
CA TYR A 450 -0.48 -3.67 23.35
C TYR A 450 -0.82 -2.22 23.73
N CYS A 451 -0.89 -1.31 22.74
CA CYS A 451 -1.45 0.02 22.97
C CYS A 451 -2.98 -0.02 22.92
N ILE A 452 -3.62 0.16 24.07
CA ILE A 452 -5.08 0.14 24.21
C ILE A 452 -5.58 1.55 24.58
N ARG A 453 -6.63 2.02 23.91
CA ARG A 453 -7.23 3.33 24.15
C ARG A 453 -7.86 3.42 25.54
N GLU A 454 -7.61 4.52 26.25
CA GLU A 454 -8.26 4.86 27.52
C GLU A 454 -9.61 5.55 27.28
N CYS A 455 -10.57 5.33 28.18
CA CYS A 455 -11.91 5.93 28.15
C CYS A 455 -12.28 6.56 29.51
N PRO A 456 -11.57 7.60 29.98
CA PRO A 456 -11.80 8.19 31.29
C PRO A 456 -13.18 8.85 31.44
N ASP A 457 -13.86 9.17 30.34
CA ASP A 457 -15.20 9.74 30.28
C ASP A 457 -16.29 8.70 29.93
N GLY A 458 -15.93 7.42 29.84
CA GLY A 458 -16.84 6.35 29.43
C GLY A 458 -17.08 6.27 27.92
N SER A 459 -16.40 7.08 27.11
CA SER A 459 -16.59 7.10 25.66
C SER A 459 -15.58 6.21 24.93
N CYS A 460 -16.08 5.36 24.04
CA CYS A 460 -15.28 4.53 23.15
C CYS A 460 -15.74 4.65 21.70
N PRO A 461 -14.85 4.38 20.73
CA PRO A 461 -15.24 4.18 19.33
C PRO A 461 -16.36 3.16 19.16
N ALA A 462 -17.10 3.26 18.05
CA ALA A 462 -18.16 2.31 17.74
C ALA A 462 -17.61 0.87 17.71
N GLY A 463 -18.31 -0.06 18.37
CA GLY A 463 -17.90 -1.46 18.50
C GLY A 463 -17.10 -1.78 19.77
N LEU A 464 -16.71 -0.78 20.56
CA LEU A 464 -15.99 -0.96 21.82
C LEU A 464 -16.82 -0.50 23.02
N THR A 465 -16.62 -1.14 24.17
CA THR A 465 -17.19 -0.75 25.46
C THR A 465 -16.08 -0.29 26.42
N CYS A 466 -16.42 0.64 27.29
CA CYS A 466 -15.47 1.20 28.25
C CYS A 466 -15.47 0.39 29.53
N VAL A 467 -14.35 -0.30 29.82
CA VAL A 467 -14.25 -1.22 30.96
C VAL A 467 -13.21 -0.76 31.95
N THR A 468 -13.42 -1.09 33.24
CA THR A 468 -12.48 -0.74 34.31
C THR A 468 -11.85 -2.01 34.86
N PRO A 469 -10.74 -2.51 34.27
CA PRO A 469 -10.17 -3.81 34.60
C PRO A 469 -9.47 -3.79 35.96
N GLY A 470 -10.25 -3.87 37.05
CA GLY A 470 -9.83 -4.10 38.45
C GLY A 470 -8.85 -3.09 39.09
N SER A 471 -8.18 -2.27 38.28
CA SER A 471 -7.15 -1.31 38.63
C SER A 471 -7.82 0.04 38.88
N PRO A 472 -7.72 0.60 40.10
CA PRO A 472 -8.39 1.85 40.43
C PRO A 472 -8.00 2.98 39.49
N GLY A 473 -8.97 3.55 38.77
CA GLY A 473 -8.78 4.75 37.96
C GLY A 473 -8.27 4.53 36.53
N VAL A 474 -8.33 3.30 36.00
CA VAL A 474 -7.99 3.00 34.60
C VAL A 474 -9.23 2.46 33.91
N SER A 475 -9.71 3.16 32.88
CA SER A 475 -10.79 2.67 32.03
C SER A 475 -10.26 2.54 30.60
N LEU A 476 -10.49 1.39 29.97
CA LEU A 476 -9.96 1.03 28.65
C LEU A 476 -11.10 0.69 27.69
N CYS A 477 -10.96 1.05 26.42
CA CYS A 477 -11.87 0.61 25.37
C CYS A 477 -11.54 -0.82 24.96
N MET A 478 -12.42 -1.75 25.31
CA MET A 478 -12.31 -3.17 24.99
C MET A 478 -13.53 -3.62 24.19
N PRO A 479 -13.43 -4.67 23.36
CA PRO A 479 -14.60 -5.21 22.66
C PRO A 479 -15.57 -5.82 23.65
N ALA A 480 -16.86 -5.63 23.43
CA ALA A 480 -17.86 -6.37 24.19
C ALA A 480 -17.90 -7.83 23.73
N CYS A 481 -18.23 -8.74 24.65
CA CYS A 481 -18.36 -10.17 24.34
C CYS A 481 -19.49 -10.81 25.13
N THR A 482 -19.92 -11.98 24.68
CA THR A 482 -20.88 -12.84 25.36
C THR A 482 -20.31 -14.21 25.71
N SER A 483 -19.24 -14.63 25.03
CA SER A 483 -18.50 -15.87 25.24
C SER A 483 -17.05 -15.74 24.76
N ASP A 484 -16.15 -16.60 25.22
CA ASP A 484 -14.72 -16.57 24.85
C ASP A 484 -14.48 -16.63 23.32
N PRO A 485 -15.27 -17.39 22.52
CA PRO A 485 -15.17 -17.36 21.06
C PRO A 485 -15.38 -15.98 20.42
N ASP A 486 -16.10 -15.06 21.08
CA ASP A 486 -16.32 -13.69 20.57
C ASP A 486 -15.01 -12.85 20.59
N CYS A 487 -13.97 -13.34 21.26
CA CYS A 487 -12.76 -12.59 21.55
C CYS A 487 -11.55 -12.89 20.66
N GLY A 488 -11.58 -13.97 19.86
CA GLY A 488 -10.48 -14.33 18.96
C GLY A 488 -9.10 -14.27 19.65
N ASP A 489 -8.14 -13.56 19.06
CA ASP A 489 -6.78 -13.37 19.60
C ASP A 489 -6.73 -12.67 20.98
N LEU A 490 -7.77 -11.92 21.32
CA LEU A 490 -7.89 -11.33 22.64
C LEU A 490 -8.23 -12.37 23.70
N GLY A 491 -8.57 -13.62 23.37
CA GLY A 491 -8.67 -14.71 24.33
C GLY A 491 -10.01 -14.81 25.05
N GLU A 492 -10.08 -14.37 26.31
CA GLU A 492 -11.21 -14.70 27.20
C GLU A 492 -12.25 -13.59 27.30
N CYS A 493 -13.52 -13.99 27.43
CA CYS A 493 -14.63 -13.08 27.64
C CYS A 493 -14.92 -12.91 29.14
N VAL A 494 -14.37 -11.83 29.70
CA VAL A 494 -14.36 -11.56 31.15
C VAL A 494 -15.51 -10.63 31.55
N ASP A 495 -16.12 -10.88 32.71
CA ASP A 495 -17.13 -10.01 33.34
C ASP A 495 -16.43 -9.00 34.27
N ASP A 496 -16.73 -7.70 34.12
CA ASP A 496 -16.13 -6.63 34.94
C ASP A 496 -16.73 -6.51 36.35
N GLY A 497 -17.72 -7.34 36.68
CA GLY A 497 -18.46 -7.33 37.93
C GLY A 497 -19.63 -6.33 37.96
N SER A 498 -19.82 -5.54 36.90
CA SER A 498 -20.98 -4.66 36.70
C SER A 498 -22.08 -5.31 35.84
N GLY A 499 -21.79 -6.49 35.26
CA GLY A 499 -22.64 -7.19 34.31
C GLY A 499 -22.33 -6.88 32.85
N GLU A 500 -21.31 -6.07 32.58
CA GLU A 500 -20.73 -5.89 31.26
C GLU A 500 -19.59 -6.90 31.06
N ARG A 501 -19.59 -7.55 29.88
CA ARG A 501 -18.58 -8.55 29.51
C ARG A 501 -17.77 -8.05 28.33
N PHE A 502 -16.47 -8.30 28.38
CA PHE A 502 -15.52 -7.77 27.42
C PHE A 502 -14.38 -8.72 27.15
N CYS A 503 -13.83 -8.61 25.94
CA CYS A 503 -12.69 -9.39 25.54
C CYS A 503 -11.45 -8.90 26.25
N MET A 504 -10.88 -9.79 27.04
CA MET A 504 -9.65 -9.56 27.75
C MET A 504 -8.66 -10.68 27.39
N PRO A 505 -7.40 -10.33 27.09
CA PRO A 505 -6.30 -11.28 27.11
C PRO A 505 -6.41 -12.30 28.26
N PRO A 506 -6.21 -13.62 28.05
CA PRO A 506 -6.18 -14.60 29.12
C PRO A 506 -5.13 -14.18 30.14
N LEU A 507 -5.55 -14.03 31.39
CA LEU A 507 -4.72 -13.51 32.46
C LEU A 507 -3.89 -14.63 33.09
N GLY A 508 -2.58 -14.63 32.83
CA GLY A 508 -1.58 -15.22 33.74
C GLY A 508 -0.88 -14.12 34.52
N PHE A 509 -1.30 -13.88 35.77
CA PHE A 509 -0.61 -12.99 36.72
C PHE A 509 0.50 -13.72 37.50
#